data_AF-A0A1E1LI82-F1
#
_entry.id   AF-A0A1E1LI82-F1
#
_cell.length_a   1.000
_cell.length_b   1.000
_cell.length_c   1.000
_cell.angle_alpha   90.00
_cell.angle_beta   90.00
_cell.angle_gamma   90.00
#
_symmetry.space_group_name_H-M   'P 1'
#
loop_
_entity.id
_entity.type
_entity.pdbx_description
1 polymer ?
#
loop_
_entity_poly.entity_id
_entity_poly.type
_entity_poly.pdbx_seq_one_letter_code
_entity_poly.pdbx_strand_id
1 'polypeptide(L)'
;MSSNQILRSKLVGKIVKGGKEVAIAAATETQLWTRPDFVADERAPGFIKAVEQDAKPLPKGTAKVIMREGEHPSDNDPRNHYTAVAVDKDDKHISTLHFEKRG
;
A
#
# COMPACT_ATOMS: atom_id res chain seq x y z
N MET A 1 10.67 17.63 -5.49
CA MET A 1 10.21 16.58 -6.42
C MET A 1 8.76 16.24 -6.07
N SER A 2 7.87 16.19 -7.06
CA SER A 2 6.49 15.73 -6.85
C SER A 2 6.51 14.25 -6.47
N SER A 3 5.80 13.86 -5.41
CA SER A 3 5.63 12.43 -5.09
C SER A 3 4.91 11.74 -6.25
N ASN A 4 5.34 10.55 -6.66
CA ASN A 4 4.60 9.75 -7.66
C ASN A 4 3.15 9.54 -7.18
N GLN A 5 2.18 10.23 -7.81
CA GLN A 5 0.78 10.20 -7.39
C GLN A 5 0.07 8.99 -7.97
N ILE A 6 -0.81 8.37 -7.18
CA ILE A 6 -1.68 7.28 -7.63
C ILE A 6 -2.88 7.89 -8.34
N LEU A 7 -3.12 7.50 -9.59
CA LEU A 7 -4.25 7.96 -10.40
C LEU A 7 -5.38 6.93 -10.42
N ARG A 8 -5.04 5.63 -10.45
CA ARG A 8 -5.99 4.52 -10.34
C ARG A 8 -5.45 3.42 -9.44
N SER A 9 -6.36 2.74 -8.75
CA SER A 9 -6.04 1.59 -7.92
C SER A 9 -7.15 0.56 -7.98
N LYS A 10 -6.77 -0.71 -7.86
CA LYS A 10 -7.68 -1.83 -7.72
C LYS A 10 -7.83 -2.21 -6.25
N LEU A 11 -9.06 -2.43 -5.78
CA LEU A 11 -9.30 -3.03 -4.47
C LEU A 11 -8.92 -4.52 -4.54
N VAL A 12 -8.05 -4.96 -3.63
CA VAL A 12 -7.51 -6.32 -3.64
C VAL A 12 -7.81 -7.11 -2.36
N GLY A 13 -8.34 -6.45 -1.33
CA GLY A 13 -8.78 -7.13 -0.12
C GLY A 13 -9.24 -6.19 0.98
N LYS A 14 -9.53 -6.76 2.13
CA LYS A 14 -9.84 -6.06 3.38
C LYS A 14 -9.17 -6.80 4.52
N ILE A 15 -8.69 -6.06 5.51
CA ILE A 15 -8.09 -6.62 6.72
C ILE A 15 -8.71 -5.97 7.96
N VAL A 16 -8.50 -6.59 9.12
CA VAL A 16 -8.80 -5.97 10.41
C VAL A 16 -7.48 -5.65 11.12
N LYS A 17 -7.20 -4.37 11.34
CA LYS A 17 -6.00 -3.91 12.05
C LYS A 17 -6.38 -2.95 13.16
N GLY A 18 -5.94 -3.23 14.39
CA GLY A 18 -6.31 -2.43 15.57
C GLY A 18 -7.83 -2.37 15.82
N GLY A 19 -8.54 -3.47 15.52
CA GLY A 19 -10.00 -3.56 15.69
C GLY A 19 -10.84 -2.79 14.66
N LYS A 20 -10.22 -2.31 13.57
CA LYS A 20 -10.92 -1.60 12.48
C LYS A 20 -10.73 -2.32 11.15
N GLU A 21 -11.80 -2.36 10.37
CA GLU A 21 -11.72 -2.81 8.97
C GLU A 21 -11.00 -1.74 8.14
N VAL A 22 -10.01 -2.18 7.35
CA VAL A 22 -9.23 -1.34 6.45
C VAL A 22 -9.23 -1.99 5.08
N ALA A 23 -9.58 -1.21 4.06
CA ALA A 23 -9.52 -1.65 2.67
C ALA A 23 -8.06 -1.71 2.19
N ILE A 24 -7.69 -2.77 1.49
CA ILE A 24 -6.38 -2.92 0.87
C ILE A 24 -6.54 -2.82 -0.63
N ALA A 25 -5.79 -1.89 -1.23
CA ALA A 25 -5.79 -1.65 -2.66
C ALA A 25 -4.36 -1.63 -3.19
N ALA A 26 -4.23 -1.71 -4.51
CA ALA A 26 -2.95 -1.69 -5.18
C ALA A 26 -3.05 -0.80 -6.43
N ALA A 27 -2.12 0.14 -6.57
CA ALA A 27 -2.12 1.12 -7.66
C ALA A 27 -2.00 0.43 -9.01
N THR A 28 -2.86 0.74 -9.96
CA THR A 28 -2.77 0.26 -11.34
C THR A 28 -2.28 1.35 -12.28
N GLU A 29 -2.39 2.61 -11.86
CA GLU A 29 -1.89 3.75 -12.62
C GLU A 29 -1.35 4.80 -11.65
N THR A 30 -0.19 5.33 -11.98
CA THR A 30 0.45 6.46 -11.32
C THR A 30 0.88 7.47 -12.36
N GLN A 31 1.37 8.63 -11.93
CA GLN A 31 1.90 9.64 -12.86
C GLN A 31 3.07 9.14 -13.70
N LEU A 32 3.80 8.13 -13.24
CA LEU A 32 5.01 7.64 -13.89
C LEU A 32 4.82 6.33 -14.67
N TRP A 33 3.79 5.55 -14.35
CA TRP A 33 3.60 4.23 -14.95
C TRP A 33 2.14 3.76 -14.86
N THR A 34 1.80 2.84 -15.75
CA THR A 34 0.55 2.06 -15.72
C THR A 34 0.90 0.58 -15.68
N ARG A 35 0.11 -0.23 -14.98
CA ARG A 35 0.23 -1.68 -14.98
C ARG A 35 -1.14 -2.35 -15.11
N PRO A 36 -1.21 -3.55 -15.71
CA PRO A 36 -2.45 -4.33 -15.76
C PRO A 36 -2.97 -4.72 -14.38
N ASP A 37 -4.29 -4.87 -14.27
CA ASP A 37 -4.97 -5.27 -13.04
C ASP A 37 -4.51 -6.63 -12.49
N PHE A 38 -4.16 -7.59 -13.35
CA PHE A 38 -3.69 -8.90 -12.89
C PHE A 38 -2.37 -8.81 -12.09
N VAL A 39 -1.53 -7.80 -12.38
CA VAL A 39 -0.29 -7.57 -11.61
C VAL A 39 -0.60 -7.03 -10.22
N ALA A 40 -1.69 -6.27 -10.08
CA ALA A 40 -2.17 -5.83 -8.77
C ALA A 40 -2.67 -7.03 -7.94
N ASP A 41 -3.37 -7.97 -8.56
CA ASP A 41 -3.84 -9.19 -7.90
C ASP A 41 -2.68 -10.11 -7.49
N GLU A 42 -1.72 -10.34 -8.39
CA GLU A 42 -0.56 -11.20 -8.13
C GLU A 42 0.26 -10.72 -6.92
N ARG A 43 0.40 -9.40 -6.76
CA ARG A 43 1.17 -8.79 -5.66
C ARG A 43 0.37 -8.62 -4.37
N ALA A 44 -0.95 -8.73 -4.42
CA ALA A 44 -1.82 -8.46 -3.28
C ALA A 44 -1.56 -9.36 -2.07
N PRO A 45 -1.39 -10.70 -2.20
CA PRO A 45 -1.22 -11.57 -1.04
C PRO A 45 0.00 -11.21 -0.18
N GLY A 46 1.15 -10.95 -0.82
CA GLY A 46 2.37 -10.55 -0.12
C GLY A 46 2.23 -9.20 0.58
N PHE A 47 1.57 -8.25 -0.08
CA PHE A 47 1.29 -6.94 0.50
C PHE A 47 0.31 -7.01 1.68
N ILE A 48 -0.80 -7.72 1.55
CA ILE A 48 -1.79 -7.92 2.61
C ILE A 48 -1.11 -8.49 3.86
N LYS A 49 -0.33 -9.57 3.70
CA LYS A 49 0.44 -10.19 4.78
C LYS A 49 1.39 -9.18 5.45
N ALA A 50 2.09 -8.37 4.66
CA ALA A 50 3.00 -7.35 5.19
C ALA A 50 2.27 -6.28 6.02
N VAL A 51 1.09 -5.83 5.58
CA VAL A 51 0.28 -4.85 6.33
C VAL A 51 -0.27 -5.48 7.62
N GLU A 52 -0.72 -6.73 7.59
CA GLU A 52 -1.23 -7.43 8.78
C GLU A 52 -0.14 -7.68 9.84
N GLN A 53 1.04 -8.11 9.41
CA GLN A 53 2.15 -8.47 10.31
C GLN A 53 2.95 -7.27 10.81
N ASP A 54 2.81 -6.10 10.19
CA ASP A 54 3.48 -4.90 10.64
C ASP A 54 2.99 -4.50 12.04
N ALA A 55 3.91 -4.42 12.99
CA ALA A 55 3.60 -4.11 14.38
C ALA A 55 3.15 -2.66 14.58
N LYS A 56 3.44 -1.76 13.63
CA LYS A 56 3.08 -0.35 13.74
C LYS A 56 1.57 -0.20 13.52
N PRO A 57 0.88 0.59 14.36
CA PRO A 57 -0.50 0.93 14.10
C PRO A 57 -0.60 1.77 12.83
N LEU A 58 -1.70 1.60 12.09
CA LEU A 58 -1.99 2.49 10.98
C LEU A 58 -2.31 3.91 11.50
N PRO A 59 -1.99 4.95 10.73
CA PRO A 59 -2.37 6.32 11.07
C PRO A 59 -3.86 6.43 11.37
N LYS A 60 -4.21 7.29 12.33
CA LYS A 60 -5.62 7.53 12.70
C LYS A 60 -6.38 8.05 11.49
N GLY A 61 -7.56 7.48 11.24
CA GLY A 61 -8.43 7.87 10.12
C GLY A 61 -8.18 7.09 8.83
N THR A 62 -7.19 6.19 8.81
CA THR A 62 -6.97 5.30 7.66
C THR A 62 -8.20 4.44 7.40
N ALA A 63 -8.80 4.62 6.23
CA ALA A 63 -9.89 3.78 5.72
C ALA A 63 -9.37 2.79 4.67
N LYS A 64 -8.34 3.19 3.91
CA LYS A 64 -7.75 2.38 2.85
C LYS A 64 -6.23 2.54 2.82
N VAL A 65 -5.53 1.45 2.52
CA VAL A 65 -4.08 1.43 2.27
C VAL A 65 -3.86 0.97 0.84
N ILE A 66 -3.16 1.80 0.06
CA ILE A 66 -2.92 1.55 -1.36
C ILE A 66 -1.44 1.26 -1.58
N MET A 67 -1.08 0.05 -2.01
CA MET A 67 0.28 -0.27 -2.45
C MET A 67 0.60 0.56 -3.69
N ARG A 68 1.53 1.52 -3.55
CA ARG A 68 2.03 2.30 -4.68
C ARG A 68 3.08 1.49 -5.41
N GLU A 69 4.13 1.07 -4.72
CA GLU A 69 5.24 0.33 -5.30
C GLU A 69 5.30 -1.06 -4.68
N GLY A 70 5.62 -2.05 -5.52
CA GLY A 70 5.88 -3.42 -5.07
C GLY A 70 7.18 -3.51 -4.29
N GLU A 71 7.67 -4.72 -4.06
CA GLU A 71 8.95 -4.94 -3.37
C GLU A 71 10.09 -4.24 -4.09
N HIS A 72 10.79 -3.36 -3.37
CA HIS A 72 12.04 -2.76 -3.83
C HIS A 72 12.98 -2.50 -2.65
N PRO A 73 14.30 -2.57 -2.86
CA PRO A 73 15.24 -1.90 -1.99
C PRO A 73 15.22 -0.39 -2.27
N SER A 74 15.70 0.41 -1.32
CA SER A 74 16.03 1.82 -1.54
C SER A 74 17.45 2.08 -1.07
N ASP A 75 18.07 3.17 -1.53
CA ASP A 75 19.43 3.55 -1.14
C ASP A 75 19.59 3.71 0.39
N ASN A 76 18.50 4.05 1.09
CA ASN A 76 18.48 4.26 2.54
C ASN A 76 17.96 3.05 3.34
N ASP A 77 17.24 2.12 2.70
CA ASP A 77 16.81 0.86 3.31
C ASP A 77 16.98 -0.28 2.28
N PRO A 78 18.04 -1.10 2.42
CA PRO A 78 18.33 -2.18 1.49
C PRO A 78 17.36 -3.36 1.65
N ARG A 79 16.49 -3.36 2.67
CA ARG A 79 15.50 -4.42 2.88
C ARG A 79 14.36 -4.24 1.88
N ASN A 80 13.93 -5.35 1.28
CA ASN A 80 12.75 -5.35 0.42
C ASN A 80 11.51 -4.93 1.20
N HIS A 81 10.92 -3.80 0.78
CA HIS A 81 9.71 -3.26 1.37
C HIS A 81 8.71 -2.87 0.28
N TYR A 82 7.44 -2.79 0.69
CA TYR A 82 6.37 -2.20 -0.09
C TYR A 82 6.21 -0.74 0.31
N THR A 83 6.08 0.15 -0.67
CA THR A 83 5.71 1.55 -0.43
C THR A 83 4.23 1.72 -0.68
N ALA A 84 3.52 2.22 0.32
CA ALA A 84 2.07 2.35 0.30
C ALA A 84 1.62 3.73 0.77
N VAL A 85 0.37 4.06 0.48
CA VAL A 85 -0.28 5.31 0.89
C VAL A 85 -1.49 4.96 1.73
N ALA A 86 -1.57 5.51 2.94
CA ALA A 86 -2.77 5.51 3.75
C ALA A 86 -3.64 6.70 3.36
N VAL A 87 -4.93 6.42 3.12
CA VAL A 87 -5.93 7.43 2.79
C VAL A 87 -7.14 7.31 3.72
N ASP A 88 -7.86 8.42 3.88
CA ASP A 88 -9.13 8.45 4.59
C ASP A 88 -10.29 7.93 3.72
N LYS A 89 -11.52 8.04 4.23
CA LYS A 89 -12.74 7.58 3.54
C LYS A 89 -13.07 8.36 2.26
N ASP A 90 -12.48 9.55 2.10
CA ASP A 90 -12.68 10.44 0.96
C ASP A 90 -11.48 10.39 -0.01
N ASP A 91 -10.66 9.33 0.11
CA ASP A 91 -9.43 9.09 -0.66
C ASP A 91 -8.37 10.19 -0.51
N LYS A 92 -8.44 10.98 0.57
CA LYS A 92 -7.43 12.00 0.87
C LYS A 92 -6.21 11.35 1.52
N HIS A 93 -5.03 11.74 1.04
CA HIS A 93 -3.74 11.32 1.60
C HIS A 93 -3.64 11.67 3.08
N ILE A 94 -3.29 10.66 3.90
CA ILE A 94 -2.93 10.83 5.31
C ILE A 94 -1.42 10.71 5.47
N SER A 95 -0.83 9.61 4.97
CA SER A 95 0.62 9.38 5.07
C SER A 95 1.11 8.36 4.04
N THR A 96 2.42 8.38 3.80
CA THR A 96 3.12 7.29 3.11
C THR A 96 3.67 6.31 4.15
N LEU A 97 3.52 5.02 3.89
CA LEU A 97 3.90 3.92 4.78
C LEU A 97 4.86 2.98 4.04
N HIS A 98 5.78 2.38 4.79
CA HIS A 98 6.67 1.34 4.29
C HIS A 98 6.42 0.07 5.09
N PHE A 99 6.16 -1.03 4.38
CA PHE A 99 5.88 -2.33 4.97
C PHE A 99 7.00 -3.31 4.58
N GLU A 100 7.68 -3.87 5.57
CA GLU A 100 8.70 -4.88 5.34
C GLU A 100 8.06 -6.15 4.79
N LYS A 101 8.69 -6.78 3.78
CA LYS A 101 8.31 -8.16 3.44
C LYS A 101 8.75 -9.08 4.56
N ARG A 102 7.81 -9.75 5.20
CA ARG A 102 8.09 -10.79 6.20
C ARG A 102 7.73 -12.16 5.63
N GLY A 103 8.72 -13.05 5.67
CA GLY A 103 8.70 -14.42 5.13
C GLY A 103 7.50 -15.23 5.61
#